data_AF-A0A7L4ZRU7-F1
#
_entry.id   AF-A0A7L4ZRU7-F1
#
_cell.length_a   1.000
_cell.length_b   1.000
_cell.length_c   1.000
_cell.angle_alpha   90.00
_cell.angle_beta   90.00
_cell.angle_gamma   90.00
#
_symmetry.space_group_name_H-M   'P 1'
#
loop_
_entity.id
_entity.type
_entity.pdbx_description
1 polymer ?
#
loop_
_entity_poly.entity_id
_entity_poly.type
_entity_poly.pdbx_seq_one_letter_code
_entity_poly.pdbx_strand_id
1 'polypeptide(L)'
;MNEATFRQQFQRWIAAEQPTFETGKGAFLEDECLHLFSTLALTAGLTIYRSKRSADTFKDGSKAVTKQTALGYTGLSRDNLRQQFGNGYAKYIEFLRTHNYLQVYEFYDKEGLISTGDDLFGVAPVKRNYSYKAKGHKKANTGSYIGKNSSSSEQGMPKHYRLHNDHALPTENGSFDVLYSVEMGPKYSHKAHRYYTKLKDQTLARRAGFPKHRQVLAEYVDTLVRNVDFEDMEAWLRTTTDQMQDMPPVWSLYYVDLLRQGIIQYENLSCGFGHRLHTPLTNIATELRRFFKVDGSPVASLDIRCSQFVLASYLFEYPEQCYQLLTADGDMPTATVSYVLDTLHAAYNADPKIRQYCHDVRTQDLYAHTAAELGLSDRGTGKNLWFGAFFSMPGEFEHTKQKLRPLYGTLLDVTSALNGPGEGDTEKRNLMPMMLQRLEQQLIIEGVAARLLDAGIGPFATIHDSIHTNATSVDAVISALQATYTDAGLPVPTFKVETEDEQGAFIKQLIEPAAALVAVQASIEVIVANP
;
A
#
# COMPACT_ATOMS: atom_id res chain seq x y z
N MET A 1 -1.33 -16.39 -13.90
CA MET A 1 -2.70 -16.54 -13.35
C MET A 1 -3.65 -16.94 -14.46
N ASN A 2 -4.34 -18.08 -14.36
CA ASN A 2 -5.42 -18.36 -15.31
C ASN A 2 -6.65 -17.54 -14.90
N GLU A 3 -7.45 -17.21 -15.90
CA GLU A 3 -8.58 -16.30 -15.80
C GLU A 3 -9.64 -16.73 -14.78
N ALA A 4 -9.82 -18.02 -14.57
CA ALA A 4 -10.79 -18.56 -13.62
C ALA A 4 -10.40 -18.26 -12.16
N THR A 5 -9.10 -18.42 -11.83
CA THR A 5 -8.56 -18.14 -10.50
C THR A 5 -8.65 -16.66 -10.14
N PHE A 6 -8.32 -15.76 -11.09
CA PHE A 6 -8.43 -14.31 -10.90
C PHE A 6 -9.83 -13.88 -10.45
N ARG A 7 -10.85 -14.41 -11.12
CA ARG A 7 -12.24 -14.06 -10.84
C ARG A 7 -12.69 -14.45 -9.45
N GLN A 8 -12.30 -15.64 -9.01
CA GLN A 8 -12.75 -16.17 -7.74
C GLN A 8 -12.15 -15.35 -6.60
N GLN A 9 -10.87 -14.98 -6.71
CA GLN A 9 -10.18 -14.13 -5.74
C GLN A 9 -10.75 -12.71 -5.73
N PHE A 10 -10.94 -12.09 -6.90
CA PHE A 10 -11.52 -10.74 -7.01
C PHE A 10 -12.95 -10.66 -6.47
N GLN A 11 -13.79 -11.66 -6.75
CA GLN A 11 -15.17 -11.73 -6.25
C GLN A 11 -15.23 -11.92 -4.72
N ARG A 12 -14.31 -12.68 -4.13
CA ARG A 12 -14.20 -12.87 -2.68
C ARG A 12 -13.81 -11.57 -1.98
N TRP A 13 -12.81 -10.86 -2.50
CA TRP A 13 -12.36 -9.58 -1.93
C TRP A 13 -13.47 -8.52 -1.93
N ILE A 14 -14.14 -8.37 -3.08
CA ILE A 14 -15.31 -7.50 -3.22
C ILE A 14 -16.42 -7.80 -2.20
N ALA A 15 -16.69 -9.09 -1.98
CA ALA A 15 -17.75 -9.52 -1.08
C ALA A 15 -17.38 -9.34 0.40
N ALA A 16 -16.09 -9.33 0.72
CA ALA A 16 -15.57 -9.24 2.08
C ALA A 16 -15.42 -7.80 2.58
N GLU A 17 -15.07 -6.84 1.71
CA GLU A 17 -14.55 -5.55 2.20
C GLU A 17 -15.47 -4.33 2.03
N GLN A 18 -16.58 -4.39 1.27
CA GLN A 18 -17.40 -3.21 0.92
C GLN A 18 -16.55 -1.92 0.82
N PRO A 19 -15.62 -1.81 -0.15
CA PRO A 19 -14.61 -0.77 -0.13
C PRO A 19 -15.27 0.62 0.02
N THR A 20 -15.14 1.20 1.20
CA THR A 20 -15.58 2.57 1.48
C THR A 20 -14.53 3.49 0.86
N PHE A 21 -14.81 3.94 -0.37
CA PHE A 21 -14.00 4.94 -1.06
C PHE A 21 -14.17 6.30 -0.37
N GLU A 22 -13.51 6.50 0.77
CA GLU A 22 -13.89 7.55 1.71
C GLU A 22 -13.41 8.98 1.40
N THR A 23 -12.62 9.27 0.35
CA THR A 23 -12.04 10.64 0.23
C THR A 23 -11.94 11.29 -1.14
N GLY A 24 -12.41 10.68 -2.24
CA GLY A 24 -12.28 11.25 -3.58
C GLY A 24 -13.44 12.13 -4.05
N LYS A 25 -13.24 13.45 -4.22
CA LYS A 25 -14.13 14.25 -5.11
C LYS A 25 -14.12 13.60 -6.51
N GLY A 26 -15.28 13.42 -7.15
CA GLY A 26 -15.49 12.50 -8.30
C GLY A 26 -14.50 12.51 -9.48
N ALA A 27 -13.71 13.57 -9.70
CA ALA A 27 -12.64 13.57 -10.71
C ALA A 27 -11.43 12.69 -10.32
N PHE A 28 -11.14 12.53 -9.02
CA PHE A 28 -10.07 11.68 -8.51
C PHE A 28 -10.41 10.19 -8.69
N LEU A 29 -11.67 9.83 -8.42
CA LEU A 29 -12.17 8.47 -8.58
C LEU A 29 -12.17 8.04 -10.06
N GLU A 30 -12.51 8.95 -10.98
CA GLU A 30 -12.52 8.67 -12.41
C GLU A 30 -11.10 8.35 -12.93
N ASP A 31 -10.09 9.12 -12.54
CA ASP A 31 -8.70 8.91 -12.98
C ASP A 31 -8.05 7.67 -12.34
N GLU A 32 -8.32 7.37 -11.07
CA GLU A 32 -7.89 6.14 -10.41
C GLU A 32 -8.58 4.91 -11.00
N CYS A 33 -9.90 4.95 -11.23
CA CYS A 33 -10.61 3.88 -11.90
C CYS A 33 -10.08 3.68 -13.32
N LEU A 34 -9.89 4.75 -14.09
CA LEU A 34 -9.34 4.69 -15.45
C LEU A 34 -7.96 4.05 -15.48
N HIS A 35 -7.10 4.40 -14.53
CA HIS A 35 -5.77 3.82 -14.42
C HIS A 35 -5.85 2.34 -14.02
N LEU A 36 -6.66 1.99 -13.01
CA LEU A 36 -6.89 0.61 -12.60
C LEU A 36 -7.44 -0.25 -13.73
N PHE A 37 -8.43 0.26 -14.49
CA PHE A 37 -8.99 -0.42 -15.67
C PHE A 37 -7.97 -0.56 -16.79
N SER A 38 -7.11 0.44 -16.98
CA SER A 38 -6.02 0.38 -17.96
C SER A 38 -4.99 -0.68 -17.57
N THR A 39 -4.61 -0.76 -16.31
CA THR A 39 -3.70 -1.78 -15.78
C THR A 39 -4.32 -3.17 -15.86
N LEU A 40 -5.59 -3.33 -15.49
CA LEU A 40 -6.34 -4.58 -15.63
C LEU A 40 -6.43 -5.05 -17.08
N ALA A 41 -6.78 -4.12 -17.98
CA ALA A 41 -6.84 -4.40 -19.42
C ALA A 41 -5.47 -4.81 -19.96
N LEU A 42 -4.39 -4.11 -19.56
CA LEU A 42 -3.03 -4.45 -19.92
C LEU A 42 -2.61 -5.85 -19.44
N THR A 43 -2.90 -6.20 -18.18
CA THR A 43 -2.62 -7.55 -17.67
C THR A 43 -3.45 -8.65 -18.35
N ALA A 44 -4.57 -8.28 -18.97
CA ALA A 44 -5.47 -9.18 -19.69
C ALA A 44 -5.28 -9.14 -21.23
N GLY A 45 -4.31 -8.38 -21.75
CA GLY A 45 -4.11 -8.23 -23.20
C GLY A 45 -5.22 -7.46 -23.92
N LEU A 46 -6.04 -6.69 -23.21
CA LEU A 46 -7.16 -5.92 -23.75
C LEU A 46 -6.71 -4.53 -24.22
N THR A 47 -7.23 -4.10 -25.37
CA THR A 47 -7.00 -2.74 -25.88
C THR A 47 -8.12 -1.81 -25.43
N ILE A 48 -7.77 -0.71 -24.76
CA ILE A 48 -8.70 0.35 -24.36
C ILE A 48 -8.66 1.48 -25.38
N TYR A 49 -9.82 1.91 -25.88
CA TYR A 49 -9.95 3.13 -26.66
C TYR A 49 -10.78 4.18 -25.92
N ARG A 50 -10.27 5.42 -25.88
CA ARG A 50 -11.06 6.58 -25.43
C ARG A 50 -11.62 7.31 -26.63
N SER A 51 -12.94 7.30 -26.78
CA SER A 51 -13.61 8.13 -27.77
C SER A 51 -13.63 9.57 -27.29
N LYS A 52 -12.91 10.47 -27.97
CA LYS A 52 -13.11 11.92 -27.85
C LYS A 52 -14.28 12.33 -28.74
N ARG A 53 -15.51 12.08 -28.31
CA ARG A 53 -16.62 12.92 -28.77
C ARG A 53 -16.56 14.24 -28.02
N SER A 54 -16.73 15.34 -28.74
CA SER A 54 -16.91 16.67 -28.16
C SER A 54 -17.97 16.58 -27.08
N ALA A 55 -17.67 17.11 -25.90
CA ALA A 55 -18.56 17.09 -24.76
C ALA A 55 -19.91 17.73 -25.14
N ASP A 56 -20.96 16.93 -25.23
CA ASP A 56 -22.31 17.45 -25.20
C ASP A 56 -22.54 17.96 -23.78
N THR A 57 -22.66 19.28 -23.66
CA THR A 57 -22.87 19.93 -22.37
C THR A 57 -24.34 19.73 -22.01
N PHE A 58 -24.65 18.73 -21.19
CA PHE A 58 -26.00 18.59 -20.66
C PHE A 58 -26.22 19.64 -19.58
N LYS A 59 -27.11 20.61 -19.87
CA LYS A 59 -27.78 21.38 -18.83
C LYS A 59 -29.02 20.58 -18.45
N ASP A 60 -28.91 19.72 -17.43
CA ASP A 60 -30.10 19.55 -16.59
C ASP A 60 -30.23 20.81 -15.74
N GLY A 61 -31.43 21.13 -15.25
CA GLY A 61 -31.69 22.37 -14.53
C GLY A 61 -30.87 22.61 -13.25
N SER A 62 -30.01 21.67 -12.85
CA SER A 62 -29.02 21.87 -11.80
C SER A 62 -27.73 22.47 -12.38
N LYS A 63 -27.15 23.47 -11.72
CA LYS A 63 -25.96 24.22 -12.21
C LYS A 63 -24.65 23.40 -12.27
N ALA A 64 -24.72 22.07 -12.24
CA ALA A 64 -23.55 21.19 -12.28
C ALA A 64 -23.22 20.79 -13.72
N VAL A 65 -22.05 21.21 -14.21
CA VAL A 65 -21.49 20.73 -15.48
C VAL A 65 -20.67 19.47 -15.21
N THR A 66 -21.21 18.30 -15.54
CA THR A 66 -20.47 17.02 -15.52
C THR A 66 -19.77 16.82 -16.86
N LYS A 67 -18.44 16.61 -16.86
CA LYS A 67 -17.71 16.18 -18.06
C LYS A 67 -17.82 14.66 -18.14
N GLN A 68 -18.32 14.15 -19.26
CA GLN A 68 -18.39 12.71 -19.54
C GLN A 68 -17.14 12.23 -20.30
N THR A 69 -16.59 11.10 -19.88
CA THR A 69 -15.55 10.37 -20.61
C THR A 69 -16.11 9.05 -21.13
N ALA A 70 -16.01 8.80 -22.44
CA ALA A 70 -16.40 7.52 -23.03
C ALA A 70 -15.19 6.59 -23.18
N LEU A 71 -15.27 5.40 -22.58
CA LEU A 71 -14.34 4.28 -22.76
C LEU A 71 -15.01 3.21 -23.64
N GLY A 72 -14.34 2.79 -24.71
CA GLY A 72 -14.75 1.67 -25.55
C GLY A 72 -13.70 0.57 -25.55
N TYR A 73 -14.15 -0.67 -25.70
CA TYR A 73 -13.31 -1.85 -25.92
C TYR A 73 -13.68 -2.46 -27.28
N THR A 74 -12.69 -2.90 -28.05
CA THR A 74 -12.94 -3.72 -29.25
C THR A 74 -12.43 -5.13 -28.98
N GLY A 75 -13.25 -6.14 -29.28
CA GLY A 75 -12.77 -7.52 -29.42
C GLY A 75 -13.52 -8.59 -28.62
N LEU A 76 -14.36 -8.25 -27.63
CA LEU A 76 -15.12 -9.25 -26.89
C LEU A 76 -16.55 -8.75 -26.62
N SER A 77 -17.54 -9.57 -26.97
CA SER A 77 -18.95 -9.29 -26.67
C SER A 77 -19.17 -9.20 -25.16
N ARG A 78 -20.29 -8.58 -24.73
CA ARG A 78 -20.72 -8.57 -23.32
C ARG A 78 -20.71 -9.97 -22.71
N ASP A 79 -21.10 -10.97 -23.50
CA ASP A 79 -21.13 -12.36 -23.09
C ASP A 79 -19.74 -12.95 -22.96
N ASN A 80 -18.78 -12.53 -23.80
CA ASN A 80 -17.38 -12.90 -23.64
C ASN A 80 -16.78 -12.26 -22.38
N LEU A 81 -16.98 -10.97 -22.09
CA LEU A 81 -16.50 -10.36 -20.84
C LEU A 81 -17.17 -10.99 -19.60
N ARG A 82 -18.42 -11.42 -19.70
CA ARG A 82 -19.14 -12.11 -18.62
C ARG A 82 -18.66 -13.56 -18.46
N GLN A 83 -18.39 -14.23 -19.58
CA GLN A 83 -17.76 -15.54 -19.63
C GLN A 83 -16.30 -15.48 -19.23
N GLN A 84 -15.62 -14.31 -19.35
CA GLN A 84 -14.20 -14.01 -19.11
C GLN A 84 -13.88 -13.35 -17.74
N PHE A 85 -14.86 -12.74 -17.06
CA PHE A 85 -14.68 -12.15 -15.71
C PHE A 85 -15.80 -12.47 -14.69
N GLY A 86 -16.85 -13.19 -15.12
CA GLY A 86 -17.92 -13.70 -14.26
C GLY A 86 -19.00 -12.66 -13.91
N ASN A 87 -20.01 -13.07 -13.14
CA ASN A 87 -21.15 -12.21 -12.79
C ASN A 87 -20.78 -11.06 -11.83
N GLY A 88 -19.67 -11.15 -11.08
CA GLY A 88 -19.21 -10.08 -10.20
C GLY A 88 -18.75 -8.84 -10.97
N TYR A 89 -17.99 -9.02 -12.05
CA TYR A 89 -17.51 -7.93 -12.91
C TYR A 89 -18.66 -7.20 -13.62
N ALA A 90 -19.69 -7.94 -14.03
CA ALA A 90 -20.91 -7.37 -14.60
C ALA A 90 -21.64 -6.44 -13.61
N LYS A 91 -21.58 -6.70 -12.30
CA LYS A 91 -22.17 -5.80 -11.29
C LYS A 91 -21.43 -4.48 -11.16
N TYR A 92 -20.12 -4.44 -11.39
CA TYR A 92 -19.35 -3.19 -11.37
C TYR A 92 -19.53 -2.39 -12.65
N ILE A 93 -19.52 -3.06 -13.81
CA ILE A 93 -19.89 -2.40 -15.08
C ILE A 93 -21.33 -1.88 -14.99
N GLU A 94 -22.25 -2.66 -14.40
CA GLU A 94 -23.62 -2.21 -14.16
C GLU A 94 -23.67 -1.06 -13.16
N PHE A 95 -22.98 -1.13 -12.02
CA PHE A 95 -22.90 -0.04 -11.04
C PHE A 95 -22.40 1.25 -11.70
N LEU A 96 -21.30 1.19 -12.44
CA LEU A 96 -20.74 2.33 -13.16
C LEU A 96 -21.68 2.84 -14.26
N ARG A 97 -22.43 1.94 -14.92
CA ARG A 97 -23.44 2.29 -15.93
C ARG A 97 -24.68 2.95 -15.31
N THR A 98 -25.23 2.37 -14.25
CA THR A 98 -26.42 2.86 -13.52
C THR A 98 -26.16 4.24 -12.91
N HIS A 99 -24.91 4.53 -12.54
CA HIS A 99 -24.51 5.83 -12.00
C HIS A 99 -23.85 6.75 -13.06
N ASN A 100 -23.98 6.44 -14.36
CA ASN A 100 -23.51 7.24 -15.50
C ASN A 100 -21.99 7.52 -15.56
N TYR A 101 -21.17 6.72 -14.87
CA TYR A 101 -19.71 6.79 -14.93
C TYR A 101 -19.11 6.06 -16.15
N LEU A 102 -19.86 5.15 -16.77
CA LEU A 102 -19.42 4.36 -17.93
C LEU A 102 -20.56 4.20 -18.95
N GLN A 103 -20.32 4.54 -20.22
CA GLN A 103 -21.24 4.26 -21.32
C GLN A 103 -20.59 3.27 -22.29
N VAL A 104 -21.19 2.09 -22.43
CA VAL A 104 -20.72 1.03 -23.34
C VAL A 104 -21.45 1.17 -24.66
N TYR A 105 -20.70 1.31 -25.76
CA TYR A 105 -21.25 1.21 -27.11
C TYR A 105 -20.97 -0.19 -27.66
N GLU A 106 -22.03 -0.92 -27.99
CA GLU A 106 -21.91 -2.14 -28.80
C GLU A 106 -21.80 -1.73 -30.26
N PHE A 107 -20.58 -1.77 -30.82
CA PHE A 107 -20.43 -1.71 -32.27
C PHE A 107 -20.72 -3.10 -32.84
N TYR A 108 -21.97 -3.34 -33.20
CA TYR A 108 -22.35 -4.40 -34.12
C TYR A 108 -22.40 -3.81 -35.53
N ASP A 109 -21.41 -4.14 -36.34
CA ASP A 109 -21.66 -4.33 -37.76
C ASP A 109 -20.77 -5.46 -38.28
N LYS A 110 -21.38 -6.61 -38.54
CA LYS A 110 -20.71 -7.80 -39.08
C LYS A 110 -20.85 -7.88 -40.61
N GLU A 111 -21.55 -6.95 -41.27
CA GLU A 111 -21.84 -7.03 -42.71
C GLU A 111 -21.79 -5.71 -43.51
N GLY A 112 -21.51 -4.55 -42.90
CA GLY A 112 -21.60 -3.24 -43.56
C GLY A 112 -20.31 -2.44 -43.73
N LEU A 113 -19.13 -3.02 -43.48
CA LEU A 113 -17.84 -2.38 -43.81
C LEU A 113 -17.06 -3.23 -44.82
N ILE A 114 -17.62 -3.35 -46.03
CA ILE A 114 -16.78 -3.44 -47.22
C ILE A 114 -16.06 -2.09 -47.30
N SER A 115 -14.80 -2.09 -46.88
CA SER A 115 -13.82 -1.07 -47.20
C SER A 115 -13.80 -0.91 -48.73
N THR A 116 -14.51 0.09 -49.26
CA THR A 116 -14.10 0.73 -50.50
C THR A 116 -12.85 1.51 -50.13
N GLY A 117 -11.71 0.87 -50.34
CA GLY A 117 -10.41 1.42 -49.99
C GLY A 117 -10.25 2.82 -50.55
N ASP A 118 -9.86 3.73 -49.66
CA ASP A 118 -8.93 4.83 -49.90
C ASP A 118 -8.66 5.49 -48.54
N ASP A 119 -7.61 5.02 -47.87
CA ASP A 119 -6.77 5.81 -46.95
C ASP A 119 -5.48 4.99 -46.71
N LEU A 120 -4.42 5.21 -47.51
CA LEU A 120 -3.38 6.22 -47.33
C LEU A 120 -2.85 6.25 -45.88
N PHE A 121 -1.86 5.41 -45.57
CA PHE A 121 -0.45 5.79 -45.43
C PHE A 121 0.39 4.57 -45.05
N GLY A 122 1.39 4.29 -45.88
CA GLY A 122 2.47 3.36 -45.56
C GLY A 122 3.48 3.95 -44.57
N VAL A 123 4.59 3.23 -44.45
CA VAL A 123 5.71 3.40 -43.50
C VAL A 123 6.06 4.86 -43.18
N ALA A 124 6.21 5.13 -41.88
CA ALA A 124 6.49 6.43 -41.29
C ALA A 124 7.67 7.18 -41.93
N PRO A 125 7.54 8.50 -42.20
CA PRO A 125 8.70 9.37 -42.40
C PRO A 125 9.04 10.12 -41.11
N VAL A 126 10.34 10.11 -40.83
CA VAL A 126 11.05 10.88 -39.81
C VAL A 126 10.84 12.40 -39.98
N LYS A 127 10.66 13.09 -38.84
CA LYS A 127 10.80 14.54 -38.54
C LYS A 127 10.67 15.54 -39.70
N ARG A 128 9.71 16.48 -39.57
CA ARG A 128 9.91 17.92 -39.88
C ARG A 128 8.82 18.78 -39.24
N ASN A 129 9.25 19.89 -38.63
CA ASN A 129 8.41 20.92 -38.01
C ASN A 129 7.44 21.52 -39.03
N TYR A 130 6.14 21.52 -38.73
CA TYR A 130 5.16 22.38 -39.39
C TYR A 130 4.40 23.22 -38.37
N SER A 131 4.54 24.54 -38.51
CA SER A 131 3.70 25.57 -37.89
C SER A 131 2.34 25.59 -38.58
N TYR A 132 1.23 25.42 -37.84
CA TYR A 132 -0.10 25.67 -38.37
C TYR A 132 -0.44 27.16 -38.30
N LYS A 133 -0.71 27.78 -39.46
CA LYS A 133 -1.46 29.04 -39.55
C LYS A 133 -2.90 28.77 -39.11
N ALA A 134 -3.34 29.45 -38.06
CA ALA A 134 -4.73 29.47 -37.65
C ALA A 134 -5.61 30.04 -38.78
N LYS A 135 -6.58 29.27 -39.28
CA LYS A 135 -7.68 29.82 -40.06
C LYS A 135 -8.62 30.54 -39.09
N GLY A 136 -8.62 31.87 -39.18
CA GLY A 136 -9.53 32.72 -38.41
C GLY A 136 -10.99 32.43 -38.75
N HIS A 137 -11.81 32.30 -37.72
CA HIS A 137 -13.26 32.35 -37.84
C HIS A 137 -13.69 33.77 -38.25
N LYS A 138 -14.30 33.93 -39.42
CA LYS A 138 -15.06 35.14 -39.76
C LYS A 138 -16.51 35.00 -39.30
N LYS A 139 -17.01 36.05 -38.65
CA LYS A 139 -18.40 36.26 -38.21
C LYS A 139 -19.38 36.35 -39.40
N ALA A 140 -20.59 35.83 -39.12
CA ALA A 140 -21.93 36.28 -39.51
C ALA A 140 -22.34 36.39 -41.00
N ASN A 141 -23.59 35.96 -41.24
CA ASN A 141 -24.42 36.18 -42.42
C ASN A 141 -24.25 37.58 -43.05
N THR A 142 -23.96 37.61 -44.35
CA THR A 142 -24.74 38.25 -45.44
C THR A 142 -23.82 38.49 -46.65
N GLY A 143 -24.29 38.11 -47.84
CA GLY A 143 -23.72 38.59 -49.10
C GLY A 143 -23.00 37.54 -49.97
N SER A 144 -23.76 37.03 -50.94
CA SER A 144 -23.46 37.21 -52.37
C SER A 144 -22.36 36.39 -53.09
N TYR A 145 -22.88 35.58 -54.03
CA TYR A 145 -22.43 35.29 -55.41
C TYR A 145 -21.38 34.20 -55.76
N ILE A 146 -21.92 33.17 -56.45
CA ILE A 146 -21.58 32.58 -57.77
C ILE A 146 -20.11 32.27 -58.16
N GLY A 147 -19.90 31.02 -58.61
CA GLY A 147 -18.96 30.62 -59.68
C GLY A 147 -18.51 29.16 -59.56
N LYS A 148 -19.05 28.20 -60.35
CA LYS A 148 -18.48 27.62 -61.61
C LYS A 148 -17.00 27.18 -61.47
N ASN A 149 -16.52 26.02 -61.92
CA ASN A 149 -16.96 25.12 -63.01
C ASN A 149 -16.20 23.77 -62.94
N SER A 150 -16.88 22.69 -63.33
CA SER A 150 -16.45 21.55 -64.18
C SER A 150 -14.96 21.23 -64.44
N SER A 151 -14.62 19.93 -64.35
CA SER A 151 -14.21 19.13 -65.53
C SER A 151 -14.01 17.65 -65.19
N SER A 152 -14.64 16.80 -65.98
CA SER A 152 -14.43 15.35 -66.12
C SER A 152 -13.33 15.05 -67.17
N SER A 153 -12.62 13.93 -67.00
CA SER A 153 -12.04 13.11 -68.08
C SER A 153 -11.78 11.71 -67.49
N GLU A 154 -12.55 10.68 -67.84
CA GLU A 154 -12.38 9.75 -68.99
C GLU A 154 -11.13 8.84 -68.92
N GLN A 155 -11.41 7.60 -68.50
CA GLN A 155 -10.89 6.29 -68.93
C GLN A 155 -9.39 5.93 -68.83
N GLY A 156 -9.12 4.86 -68.06
CA GLY A 156 -7.91 4.05 -68.18
C GLY A 156 -7.71 3.04 -67.03
N MET A 157 -8.27 1.83 -67.14
CA MET A 157 -7.83 0.62 -66.38
C MET A 157 -6.99 -0.27 -67.32
N PRO A 158 -6.20 -1.27 -66.84
CA PRO A 158 -5.41 -1.38 -65.62
C PRO A 158 -3.96 -1.90 -65.88
N LYS A 159 -3.07 -1.83 -64.88
CA LYS A 159 -1.96 -2.80 -64.73
C LYS A 159 -1.90 -3.27 -63.28
N HIS A 160 -2.19 -4.55 -63.07
CA HIS A 160 -1.98 -5.24 -61.80
C HIS A 160 -0.48 -5.40 -61.53
N TYR A 161 -0.03 -4.96 -60.35
CA TYR A 161 1.20 -5.46 -59.74
C TYR A 161 0.81 -6.39 -58.60
N ARG A 162 1.22 -7.65 -58.72
CA ARG A 162 1.06 -8.71 -57.72
C ARG A 162 2.28 -8.64 -56.81
N LEU A 163 2.10 -8.32 -55.53
CA LEU A 163 3.15 -8.48 -54.52
C LEU A 163 3.08 -9.91 -53.98
N HIS A 164 4.20 -10.61 -54.09
CA HIS A 164 4.45 -11.91 -53.49
C HIS A 164 4.53 -11.75 -51.96
N ASN A 165 3.73 -12.52 -51.23
CA ASN A 165 3.91 -12.72 -49.80
C ASN A 165 4.99 -13.79 -49.59
N ASP A 166 6.21 -13.35 -49.32
CA ASP A 166 7.20 -14.21 -48.68
C ASP A 166 7.14 -13.96 -47.16
N HIS A 167 7.08 -15.05 -46.40
CA HIS A 167 6.95 -15.14 -44.93
C HIS A 167 5.52 -15.26 -44.38
N ALA A 168 4.79 -16.27 -44.84
CA ALA A 168 3.87 -17.01 -43.96
C ALA A 168 4.61 -18.22 -43.39
N LEU A 169 4.83 -18.25 -42.06
CA LEU A 169 5.07 -19.50 -41.36
C LEU A 169 3.72 -20.10 -40.95
N PRO A 170 3.42 -21.36 -41.28
CA PRO A 170 2.28 -22.05 -40.73
C PRO A 170 2.64 -22.64 -39.37
N THR A 171 1.89 -22.29 -38.33
CA THR A 171 1.81 -23.11 -37.10
C THR A 171 0.35 -23.31 -36.74
N GLU A 172 -0.03 -24.58 -36.52
CA GLU A 172 -1.41 -25.06 -36.41
C GLU A 172 -2.14 -24.70 -35.10
N ASN A 173 -1.52 -23.99 -34.16
CA ASN A 173 -2.18 -23.58 -32.92
C ASN A 173 -2.17 -22.06 -32.82
N GLY A 174 -3.24 -21.44 -33.33
CA GLY A 174 -3.41 -20.00 -33.42
C GLY A 174 -3.58 -19.27 -32.09
N SER A 175 -2.49 -19.04 -31.36
CA SER A 175 -2.40 -17.97 -30.36
C SER A 175 -1.44 -16.90 -30.87
N PHE A 176 -1.97 -15.73 -31.23
CA PHE A 176 -1.17 -14.53 -31.41
C PHE A 176 -1.08 -13.83 -30.06
N ASP A 177 0.10 -13.83 -29.43
CA ASP A 177 0.43 -12.82 -28.43
C ASP A 177 0.91 -11.57 -29.18
N VAL A 178 -0.03 -10.70 -29.54
CA VAL A 178 0.32 -9.36 -29.98
C VAL A 178 0.46 -8.48 -28.74
N LEU A 179 1.68 -8.39 -28.22
CA LEU A 179 2.05 -7.37 -27.24
C LEU A 179 2.02 -6.00 -27.92
N TYR A 180 0.90 -5.28 -27.83
CA TYR A 180 0.92 -3.84 -28.02
C TYR A 180 1.38 -3.17 -26.73
N SER A 181 2.45 -2.39 -26.78
CA SER A 181 2.69 -1.37 -25.78
C SER A 181 1.55 -0.35 -25.87
N VAL A 182 0.72 -0.25 -24.83
CA VAL A 182 -0.19 0.89 -24.72
C VAL A 182 0.69 2.08 -24.33
N GLU A 183 1.14 2.83 -25.33
CA GLU A 183 1.61 4.18 -25.10
C GLU A 183 0.42 4.99 -24.57
N MET A 184 0.44 5.31 -23.27
CA MET A 184 -0.41 6.33 -22.69
C MET A 184 -0.27 7.59 -23.52
N GLY A 185 -1.25 7.87 -24.38
CA GLY A 185 -1.13 8.93 -25.38
C GLY A 185 -0.67 10.25 -24.74
N PRO A 186 0.09 11.11 -25.45
CA PRO A 186 0.86 12.22 -24.87
C PRO A 186 0.07 13.20 -23.97
N LYS A 187 -1.26 13.24 -24.12
CA LYS A 187 -2.16 14.09 -23.32
C LYS A 187 -2.52 13.48 -21.96
N TYR A 188 -2.59 12.15 -21.85
CA TYR A 188 -2.87 11.45 -20.59
C TYR A 188 -1.62 11.44 -19.72
N SER A 189 -0.47 11.13 -20.34
CA SER A 189 0.83 11.26 -19.67
C SER A 189 1.04 12.69 -19.16
N HIS A 190 0.71 13.74 -19.92
CA HIS A 190 0.91 15.12 -19.44
C HIS A 190 0.02 15.52 -18.26
N LYS A 191 -1.26 15.10 -18.23
CA LYS A 191 -2.15 15.41 -17.10
C LYS A 191 -1.79 14.62 -15.85
N ALA A 192 -1.58 13.31 -16.00
CA ALA A 192 -1.12 12.46 -14.90
C ALA A 192 0.23 12.95 -14.38
N HIS A 193 1.19 13.24 -15.27
CA HIS A 193 2.49 13.79 -14.90
C HIS A 193 2.37 15.13 -14.16
N ARG A 194 1.52 16.07 -14.61
CA ARG A 194 1.26 17.33 -13.88
C ARG A 194 0.66 17.08 -12.50
N TYR A 195 -0.29 16.15 -12.41
CA TYR A 195 -0.91 15.76 -11.15
C TYR A 195 0.13 15.19 -10.19
N TYR A 196 0.93 14.24 -10.64
CA TYR A 196 1.98 13.60 -9.86
C TYR A 196 3.11 14.58 -9.48
N THR A 197 3.49 15.49 -10.37
CA THR A 197 4.44 16.56 -10.06
C THR A 197 3.89 17.44 -8.93
N LYS A 198 2.63 17.87 -9.04
CA LYS A 198 1.99 18.66 -7.98
C LYS A 198 1.92 17.90 -6.64
N LEU A 199 1.57 16.61 -6.68
CA LEU A 199 1.51 15.78 -5.47
C LEU A 199 2.91 15.63 -4.85
N LYS A 200 3.94 15.39 -5.68
CA LYS A 200 5.33 15.33 -5.25
C LYS A 200 5.78 16.65 -4.60
N ASP A 201 5.48 17.79 -5.22
CA ASP A 201 5.82 19.11 -4.66
C ASP A 201 5.12 19.36 -3.32
N GLN A 202 3.84 18.97 -3.20
CA GLN A 202 3.10 19.04 -1.94
C GLN A 202 3.72 18.15 -0.86
N THR A 203 4.12 16.93 -1.22
CA THR A 203 4.81 16.01 -0.31
C THR A 203 6.13 16.59 0.15
N LEU A 204 6.99 17.06 -0.75
CA LEU A 204 8.28 17.67 -0.43
C LEU A 204 8.12 18.92 0.47
N ALA A 205 7.12 19.77 0.18
CA ALA A 205 6.82 20.94 1.00
C ALA A 205 6.39 20.54 2.42
N ARG A 206 5.60 19.47 2.58
CA ARG A 206 5.25 18.94 3.91
C ARG A 206 6.47 18.40 4.65
N ARG A 207 7.40 17.72 3.96
CA ARG A 207 8.60 17.15 4.58
C ARG A 207 9.44 18.20 5.30
N ALA A 208 9.56 19.40 4.73
CA ALA A 208 10.35 20.49 5.30
C ALA A 208 9.87 20.95 6.70
N GLY A 209 8.62 20.63 7.08
CA GLY A 209 8.06 20.95 8.39
C GLY A 209 8.36 19.93 9.50
N PHE A 210 8.97 18.79 9.18
CA PHE A 210 9.26 17.74 10.16
C PHE A 210 10.67 17.87 10.75
N PRO A 211 10.95 17.25 11.91
CA PRO A 211 12.31 17.16 12.46
C PRO A 211 13.33 16.61 11.45
N LYS A 212 14.56 17.10 11.51
CA LYS A 212 15.62 16.79 10.53
C LYS A 212 15.84 15.30 10.33
N HIS A 213 15.89 14.51 11.39
CA HIS A 213 16.10 13.06 11.30
C HIS A 213 14.97 12.36 10.52
N ARG A 214 13.70 12.78 10.68
CA ARG A 214 12.59 12.25 9.88
C ARG A 214 12.68 12.62 8.40
N GLN A 215 13.20 13.81 8.10
CA GLN A 215 13.49 14.19 6.72
C GLN A 215 14.56 13.26 6.12
N VAL A 216 15.62 12.98 6.86
CA VAL A 216 16.69 12.04 6.43
C VAL A 216 16.16 10.62 6.27
N LEU A 217 15.29 10.14 7.16
CA LEU A 217 14.64 8.83 6.99
C LEU A 217 13.81 8.76 5.70
N ALA A 218 13.07 9.83 5.38
CA ALA A 218 12.36 9.90 4.11
C ALA A 218 13.33 9.93 2.91
N GLU A 219 14.47 10.60 3.00
CA GLU A 219 15.50 10.56 1.96
C GLU A 219 16.12 9.17 1.78
N TYR A 220 16.29 8.41 2.87
CA TYR A 220 16.72 7.02 2.80
C TYR A 220 15.68 6.14 2.13
N VAL A 221 14.39 6.31 2.44
CA VAL A 221 13.34 5.59 1.70
C VAL A 221 13.32 5.95 0.22
N ASP A 222 13.50 7.23 -0.14
CA ASP A 222 13.63 7.65 -1.54
C ASP A 222 14.83 6.96 -2.22
N THR A 223 15.93 6.75 -1.49
CA THR A 223 17.11 6.03 -1.98
C THR A 223 16.81 4.54 -2.20
N LEU A 224 16.12 3.89 -1.26
CA LEU A 224 15.73 2.49 -1.38
C LEU A 224 14.78 2.25 -2.55
N VAL A 225 13.80 3.14 -2.75
CA VAL A 225 12.85 3.05 -3.88
C VAL A 225 13.57 3.16 -5.23
N ARG A 226 14.66 3.93 -5.33
CA ARG A 226 15.48 4.01 -6.55
C ARG A 226 16.27 2.73 -6.83
N ASN A 227 16.52 1.92 -5.80
CA ASN A 227 17.30 0.69 -5.88
C ASN A 227 16.41 -0.57 -5.87
N VAL A 228 15.15 -0.43 -6.30
CA VAL A 228 14.23 -1.57 -6.45
C VAL A 228 14.56 -2.32 -7.74
N ASP A 229 14.63 -3.65 -7.64
CA ASP A 229 14.68 -4.55 -8.79
C ASP A 229 13.29 -4.71 -9.41
N PHE A 230 12.89 -3.70 -10.18
CA PHE A 230 11.56 -3.62 -10.75
C PHE A 230 11.26 -4.73 -11.77
N GLU A 231 12.27 -5.24 -12.47
CA GLU A 231 12.11 -6.29 -13.47
C GLU A 231 11.83 -7.63 -12.79
N ASP A 232 12.65 -8.00 -11.79
CA ASP A 232 12.45 -9.23 -11.02
C ASP A 232 11.16 -9.19 -10.19
N MET A 233 10.81 -8.02 -9.64
CA MET A 233 9.56 -7.84 -8.91
C MET A 233 8.34 -8.08 -9.81
N GLU A 234 8.33 -7.54 -11.03
CA GLU A 234 7.26 -7.78 -11.99
C GLU A 234 7.22 -9.24 -12.47
N ALA A 235 8.37 -9.83 -12.77
CA ALA A 235 8.46 -11.24 -13.17
C ALA A 235 7.87 -12.16 -12.09
N TRP A 236 8.18 -11.88 -10.82
CA TRP A 236 7.62 -12.62 -9.69
C TRP A 236 6.11 -12.39 -9.52
N LEU A 237 5.64 -11.15 -9.64
CA LEU A 237 4.20 -10.84 -9.55
C LEU A 237 3.38 -11.53 -10.65
N ARG A 238 3.96 -11.76 -11.83
CA ARG A 238 3.30 -12.47 -12.95
C ARG A 238 3.22 -13.97 -12.72
N THR A 239 4.18 -14.54 -12.01
CA THR A 239 4.28 -15.99 -11.75
C THR A 239 3.58 -16.40 -10.45
N THR A 240 3.47 -15.50 -9.47
CA THR A 240 2.83 -15.77 -8.17
C THR A 240 1.32 -15.64 -8.26
N THR A 241 0.59 -16.74 -8.10
CA THR A 241 -0.88 -16.76 -8.24
C THR A 241 -1.66 -16.79 -6.93
N ASP A 242 -1.03 -17.18 -5.81
CA ASP A 242 -1.77 -17.55 -4.59
C ASP A 242 -1.13 -17.08 -3.26
N GLN A 243 -0.06 -16.28 -3.28
CA GLN A 243 0.76 -16.04 -2.07
C GLN A 243 0.80 -14.61 -1.54
N MET A 244 0.05 -13.65 -2.10
CA MET A 244 -0.01 -12.32 -1.50
C MET A 244 -1.16 -12.28 -0.49
N GLN A 245 -0.83 -12.33 0.81
CA GLN A 245 -1.84 -12.39 1.87
C GLN A 245 -2.74 -11.13 1.91
N ASP A 246 -2.20 -9.97 1.53
CA ASP A 246 -2.82 -8.68 1.87
C ASP A 246 -3.16 -7.78 0.66
N MET A 247 -2.66 -8.09 -0.54
CA MET A 247 -2.88 -7.22 -1.72
C MET A 247 -3.00 -8.03 -3.01
N PRO A 248 -4.09 -7.89 -3.79
CA PRO A 248 -4.21 -8.55 -5.08
C PRO A 248 -3.04 -8.18 -6.01
N PRO A 249 -2.50 -9.12 -6.83
CA PRO A 249 -1.35 -8.86 -7.69
C PRO A 249 -1.49 -7.63 -8.60
N VAL A 250 -2.70 -7.30 -9.03
CA VAL A 250 -2.97 -6.09 -9.83
C VAL A 250 -2.70 -4.79 -9.07
N TRP A 251 -3.05 -4.74 -7.78
CA TRP A 251 -2.79 -3.59 -6.93
C TRP A 251 -1.30 -3.47 -6.63
N SER A 252 -0.63 -4.62 -6.45
CA SER A 252 0.83 -4.68 -6.35
C SER A 252 1.50 -4.12 -7.61
N LEU A 253 1.12 -4.56 -8.80
CA LEU A 253 1.66 -4.04 -10.06
C LEU A 253 1.40 -2.52 -10.22
N TYR A 254 0.21 -2.05 -9.83
CA TYR A 254 -0.09 -0.62 -9.81
C TYR A 254 0.85 0.13 -8.86
N TYR A 255 1.03 -0.39 -7.65
CA TYR A 255 1.93 0.19 -6.66
C TYR A 255 3.38 0.27 -7.16
N VAL A 256 3.83 -0.78 -7.84
CA VAL A 256 5.16 -0.87 -8.46
C VAL A 256 5.33 0.18 -9.56
N ASP A 257 4.31 0.42 -10.39
CA ASP A 257 4.33 1.47 -11.40
C ASP A 257 4.41 2.87 -10.76
N LEU A 258 3.68 3.11 -9.65
CA LEU A 258 3.79 4.35 -8.89
C LEU A 258 5.20 4.56 -8.34
N LEU A 259 5.81 3.53 -7.75
CA LEU A 259 7.19 3.57 -7.27
C LEU A 259 8.18 3.89 -8.39
N ARG A 260 8.06 3.20 -9.54
CA ARG A 260 8.91 3.39 -10.72
C ARG A 260 8.83 4.81 -11.26
N GLN A 261 7.64 5.41 -11.25
CA GLN A 261 7.44 6.80 -11.67
C GLN A 261 7.93 7.83 -10.65
N GLY A 262 8.48 7.38 -9.50
CA GLY A 262 8.89 8.26 -8.41
C GLY A 262 7.70 8.95 -7.73
N ILE A 263 6.51 8.35 -7.83
CA ILE A 263 5.29 8.80 -7.17
C ILE A 263 5.28 8.17 -5.78
N ILE A 264 6.18 8.69 -4.95
CA ILE A 264 6.41 8.20 -3.61
C ILE A 264 5.40 8.90 -2.70
N GLN A 265 4.26 8.24 -2.42
CA GLN A 265 3.26 8.79 -1.52
C GLN A 265 3.76 8.65 -0.07
N TYR A 266 4.23 9.75 0.49
CA TYR A 266 4.35 9.88 1.94
C TYR A 266 3.00 10.37 2.42
N GLU A 267 2.20 9.44 2.93
CA GLU A 267 0.90 9.78 3.50
C GLU A 267 1.09 10.67 4.72
N ASN A 268 2.05 10.31 5.59
CA ASN A 268 2.37 11.10 6.76
C ASN A 268 3.74 10.76 7.36
N LEU A 269 4.63 11.75 7.53
CA LEU A 269 5.87 11.55 8.28
C LEU A 269 5.65 11.51 9.80
N SER A 270 4.46 11.87 10.30
CA SER A 270 4.02 11.68 11.68
C SER A 270 2.49 11.61 11.76
N CYS A 271 1.90 10.41 11.79
CA CYS A 271 0.45 10.30 11.90
C CYS A 271 -0.06 10.84 13.23
N GLY A 272 -1.12 11.64 13.25
CA GLY A 272 -1.63 12.27 14.48
C GLY A 272 -2.07 11.29 15.57
N PHE A 273 -2.27 10.01 15.22
CA PHE A 273 -2.59 8.95 16.18
C PHE A 273 -1.34 8.44 16.90
N GLY A 274 -0.39 7.82 16.19
CA GLY A 274 0.76 7.13 16.78
C GLY A 274 2.13 7.71 16.47
N HIS A 275 2.20 8.84 15.76
CA HIS A 275 3.45 9.45 15.25
C HIS A 275 4.28 8.53 14.34
N ARG A 276 3.67 7.47 13.81
CA ARG A 276 4.32 6.54 12.89
C ARG A 276 4.72 7.24 11.59
N LEU A 277 5.85 6.79 11.06
CA LEU A 277 6.35 7.17 9.75
C LEU A 277 5.69 6.28 8.69
N HIS A 278 4.75 6.86 7.92
CA HIS A 278 4.10 6.18 6.80
C HIS A 278 4.85 6.50 5.52
N THR A 279 5.41 5.45 4.93
CA THR A 279 6.20 5.53 3.69
C THR A 279 5.67 4.51 2.71
N PRO A 280 6.09 4.54 1.44
CA PRO A 280 5.66 3.50 0.54
C PRO A 280 6.08 2.08 0.97
N LEU A 281 7.14 1.97 1.78
CA LEU A 281 7.58 0.68 2.30
C LEU A 281 6.64 0.14 3.39
N THR A 282 5.93 1.01 4.12
CA THR A 282 4.99 0.54 5.15
C THR A 282 3.73 -0.09 4.54
N ASN A 283 3.31 0.40 3.37
CA ASN A 283 2.07 -0.04 2.72
C ASN A 283 2.30 -1.10 1.64
N ILE A 284 3.55 -1.39 1.27
CA ILE A 284 3.85 -2.47 0.34
C ILE A 284 3.77 -3.82 1.04
N ALA A 285 3.21 -4.81 0.33
CA ALA A 285 3.17 -6.20 0.76
C ALA A 285 4.56 -6.71 1.14
N THR A 286 4.64 -7.47 2.23
CA THR A 286 5.91 -7.92 2.84
C THR A 286 6.77 -8.69 1.84
N GLU A 287 6.16 -9.52 1.01
CA GLU A 287 6.83 -10.34 0.00
C GLU A 287 7.54 -9.52 -1.08
N LEU A 288 7.09 -8.28 -1.32
CA LEU A 288 7.71 -7.39 -2.31
C LEU A 288 8.92 -6.66 -1.74
N ARG A 289 9.10 -6.63 -0.42
CA ARG A 289 10.21 -5.91 0.22
C ARG A 289 11.58 -6.51 -0.12
N ARG A 290 11.63 -7.79 -0.50
CA ARG A 290 12.86 -8.47 -0.91
C ARG A 290 13.52 -7.91 -2.17
N PHE A 291 12.76 -7.20 -3.01
CA PHE A 291 13.29 -6.62 -4.24
C PHE A 291 13.91 -5.23 -4.02
N PHE A 292 13.80 -4.68 -2.81
CA PHE A 292 14.50 -3.46 -2.44
C PHE A 292 15.94 -3.82 -2.12
N LYS A 293 16.88 -2.96 -2.54
CA LYS A 293 18.30 -3.13 -2.25
C LYS A 293 18.83 -1.94 -1.45
N VAL A 294 19.66 -2.24 -0.46
CA VAL A 294 20.39 -1.24 0.34
C VAL A 294 21.84 -1.30 -0.12
N ASP A 295 22.33 -0.23 -0.74
CA ASP A 295 23.67 -0.17 -1.36
C ASP A 295 23.96 -1.32 -2.34
N GLY A 296 22.94 -1.69 -3.12
CA GLY A 296 23.01 -2.79 -4.09
C GLY A 296 22.96 -4.19 -3.47
N SER A 297 22.95 -4.31 -2.16
CA SER A 297 22.83 -5.59 -1.44
C SER A 297 21.38 -5.89 -1.08
N PRO A 298 21.02 -7.18 -0.92
CA PRO A 298 19.73 -7.57 -0.36
C PRO A 298 19.46 -6.91 1.00
N VAL A 299 18.18 -6.64 1.26
CA VAL A 299 17.74 -6.07 2.53
C VAL A 299 17.81 -7.13 3.62
N ALA A 300 18.55 -6.81 4.68
CA ALA A 300 18.41 -7.44 5.99
C ALA A 300 17.32 -6.72 6.79
N SER A 301 16.58 -7.44 7.63
CA SER A 301 15.58 -6.84 8.52
C SER A 301 15.75 -7.30 9.96
N LEU A 302 15.52 -6.37 10.88
CA LEU A 302 15.39 -6.64 12.30
C LEU A 302 13.93 -6.38 12.70
N ASP A 303 13.25 -7.37 13.27
CA ASP A 303 11.82 -7.33 13.64
C ASP A 303 11.62 -7.70 15.12
N ILE A 304 11.00 -6.82 15.91
CA ILE A 304 10.76 -7.10 17.33
C ILE A 304 9.64 -8.14 17.48
N ARG A 305 9.94 -9.26 18.13
CA ARG A 305 8.97 -10.34 18.32
C ARG A 305 7.83 -9.87 19.23
N CYS A 306 6.59 -9.93 18.73
CA CYS A 306 5.39 -9.56 19.49
C CYS A 306 5.41 -8.11 20.02
N SER A 307 6.09 -7.21 19.31
CA SER A 307 6.37 -5.82 19.70
C SER A 307 5.27 -5.12 20.48
N GLN A 308 4.06 -5.00 19.91
CA GLN A 308 2.94 -4.30 20.55
C GLN A 308 2.60 -4.85 21.95
N PHE A 309 2.67 -6.16 22.14
CA PHE A 309 2.39 -6.80 23.42
C PHE A 309 3.58 -6.75 24.37
N VAL A 310 4.81 -6.75 23.84
CA VAL A 310 6.01 -6.47 24.64
C VAL A 310 5.97 -5.03 25.16
N LEU A 311 5.66 -4.06 24.31
CA LEU A 311 5.47 -2.67 24.70
C LEU A 311 4.35 -2.50 25.72
N ALA A 312 3.25 -3.26 25.58
CA ALA A 312 2.20 -3.27 26.59
C ALA A 312 2.71 -3.75 27.95
N SER A 313 3.53 -4.81 28.00
CA SER A 313 4.14 -5.26 29.25
C SER A 313 4.97 -4.16 29.94
N TYR A 314 5.59 -3.26 29.16
CA TYR A 314 6.32 -2.15 29.75
C TYR A 314 5.41 -1.09 30.36
N LEU A 315 4.24 -0.81 29.74
CA LEU A 315 3.26 0.10 30.34
C LEU A 315 2.74 -0.42 31.70
N PHE A 316 2.67 -1.74 31.87
CA PHE A 316 2.28 -2.38 33.13
C PHE A 316 3.40 -2.36 34.18
N GLU A 317 4.62 -2.74 33.80
CA GLU A 317 5.71 -3.03 34.75
C GLU A 317 6.69 -1.87 34.96
N TYR A 318 6.86 -0.99 33.97
CA TYR A 318 7.80 0.13 33.98
C TYR A 318 7.09 1.48 33.72
N PRO A 319 6.09 1.86 34.56
CA PRO A 319 5.28 3.04 34.30
C PRO A 319 6.10 4.33 34.31
N GLU A 320 7.13 4.46 35.15
CA GLU A 320 7.95 5.67 35.21
C GLU A 320 8.76 5.89 33.93
N GLN A 321 9.40 4.85 33.42
CA GLN A 321 10.16 4.87 32.17
C GLN A 321 9.24 5.18 30.99
N CYS A 322 8.07 4.53 30.95
CA CYS A 322 7.08 4.77 29.91
C CYS A 322 6.53 6.20 29.98
N TYR A 323 6.30 6.76 31.17
CA TYR A 323 5.85 8.14 31.34
C TYR A 323 6.85 9.12 30.74
N GLN A 324 8.15 8.95 31.03
CA GLN A 324 9.21 9.81 30.50
C GLN A 324 9.25 9.77 28.97
N LEU A 325 9.21 8.58 28.37
CA LEU A 325 9.20 8.42 26.92
C LEU A 325 7.95 9.05 26.27
N LEU A 326 6.77 8.77 26.84
CA LEU A 326 5.48 9.20 26.29
C LEU A 326 5.21 10.69 26.43
N THR A 327 5.95 11.39 27.29
CA THR A 327 5.79 12.84 27.52
C THR A 327 6.97 13.66 27.00
N ALA A 328 7.99 13.01 26.41
CA ALA A 328 9.22 13.66 25.96
C ALA A 328 9.01 14.73 24.89
N ASP A 329 8.05 14.54 23.98
CA ASP A 329 7.71 15.47 22.91
C ASP A 329 6.66 16.53 23.31
N GLY A 330 5.99 16.34 24.46
CA GLY A 330 4.91 17.20 24.94
C GLY A 330 3.60 17.06 24.16
N ASP A 331 3.50 16.10 23.22
CA ASP A 331 2.34 15.96 22.34
C ASP A 331 1.16 15.23 23.01
N MET A 332 1.44 14.39 24.00
CA MET A 332 0.40 13.74 24.80
C MET A 332 0.14 14.47 26.12
N PRO A 333 -1.13 14.73 26.47
CA PRO A 333 -1.46 15.31 27.77
C PRO A 333 -0.95 14.43 28.91
N THR A 334 -0.12 15.00 29.78
CA THR A 334 0.49 14.29 30.92
C THR A 334 -0.55 13.63 31.82
N ALA A 335 -1.69 14.28 32.04
CA ALA A 335 -2.81 13.72 32.82
C ALA A 335 -3.38 12.44 32.20
N THR A 336 -3.47 12.38 30.86
CA THR A 336 -3.92 11.17 30.14
C THR A 336 -2.91 10.05 30.27
N VAL A 337 -1.62 10.36 30.12
CA VAL A 337 -0.53 9.37 30.28
C VAL A 337 -0.52 8.81 31.69
N SER A 338 -0.55 9.67 32.73
CA SER A 338 -0.62 9.25 34.14
C SER A 338 -1.84 8.37 34.39
N TYR A 339 -3.04 8.78 33.96
CA TYR A 339 -4.26 7.98 34.14
C TYR A 339 -4.13 6.56 33.57
N VAL A 340 -3.60 6.43 32.35
CA VAL A 340 -3.43 5.12 31.71
C VAL A 340 -2.41 4.28 32.48
N LEU A 341 -1.23 4.83 32.77
CA LEU A 341 -0.15 4.10 33.43
C LEU A 341 -0.51 3.69 34.85
N ASP A 342 -1.15 4.58 35.63
CA ASP A 342 -1.61 4.27 36.99
C ASP A 342 -2.66 3.15 36.96
N THR A 343 -3.58 3.19 35.99
CA THR A 343 -4.62 2.15 35.82
C THR A 343 -3.99 0.79 35.49
N LEU A 344 -3.05 0.76 34.55
CA LEU A 344 -2.37 -0.47 34.14
C LEU A 344 -1.51 -1.01 35.29
N HIS A 345 -0.70 -0.17 35.94
CA HIS A 345 0.18 -0.58 37.02
C HIS A 345 -0.59 -1.08 38.26
N ALA A 346 -1.72 -0.45 38.59
CA ALA A 346 -2.62 -0.95 39.63
C ALA A 346 -3.15 -2.36 39.31
N ALA A 347 -3.54 -2.62 38.06
CA ALA A 347 -3.98 -3.94 37.62
C ALA A 347 -2.85 -4.98 37.64
N TYR A 348 -1.63 -4.60 37.22
CA TYR A 348 -0.43 -5.43 37.32
C TYR A 348 -0.17 -5.91 38.75
N ASN A 349 -0.32 -5.01 39.73
CA ASN A 349 -0.13 -5.34 41.14
C ASN A 349 -1.27 -6.21 41.70
N ALA A 350 -2.51 -5.99 41.25
CA ALA A 350 -3.68 -6.70 41.74
C ALA A 350 -3.85 -8.13 41.18
N ASP A 351 -3.49 -8.37 39.91
CA ASP A 351 -3.76 -9.65 39.23
C ASP A 351 -2.45 -10.40 38.87
N PRO A 352 -2.13 -11.52 39.55
CA PRO A 352 -0.96 -12.34 39.23
C PRO A 352 -0.90 -12.82 37.78
N LYS A 353 -2.04 -12.97 37.09
CA LYS A 353 -2.08 -13.40 35.69
C LYS A 353 -1.66 -12.29 34.73
N ILE A 354 -1.84 -11.02 35.10
CA ILE A 354 -1.27 -9.89 34.32
C ILE A 354 0.25 -9.90 34.44
N ARG A 355 0.81 -10.23 35.62
CA ARG A 355 2.25 -10.42 35.78
C ARG A 355 2.76 -11.61 34.96
N GLN A 356 2.02 -12.71 34.94
CA GLN A 356 2.33 -13.85 34.08
C GLN A 356 2.34 -13.45 32.60
N TYR A 357 1.34 -12.69 32.14
CA TYR A 357 1.34 -12.13 30.78
C TYR A 357 2.61 -11.32 30.47
N CYS A 358 2.99 -10.40 31.37
CA CYS A 358 4.18 -9.57 31.19
C CYS A 358 5.47 -10.38 31.17
N HIS A 359 5.54 -11.46 31.95
CA HIS A 359 6.65 -12.41 31.89
C HIS A 359 6.65 -13.16 30.55
N ASP A 360 5.55 -13.82 30.22
CA ASP A 360 5.35 -14.63 29.02
C ASP A 360 5.73 -13.87 27.75
N VAL A 361 5.16 -12.69 27.53
CA VAL A 361 5.40 -11.96 26.26
C VAL A 361 6.86 -11.56 26.05
N ARG A 362 7.64 -11.42 27.14
CA ARG A 362 9.06 -11.12 27.09
C ARG A 362 9.94 -12.36 26.93
N THR A 363 9.51 -13.51 27.44
CA THR A 363 10.31 -14.75 27.45
C THR A 363 9.95 -15.73 26.35
N GLN A 364 8.73 -15.65 25.78
CA GLN A 364 8.25 -16.61 24.78
C GLN A 364 7.55 -15.93 23.60
N ASP A 365 7.26 -16.70 22.54
CA ASP A 365 6.37 -16.22 21.47
C ASP A 365 4.92 -16.30 21.96
N LEU A 366 4.38 -15.17 22.44
CA LEU A 366 3.02 -15.06 22.97
C LEU A 366 1.96 -15.69 22.06
N TYR A 367 2.07 -15.51 20.75
CA TYR A 367 1.07 -16.01 19.80
C TYR A 367 1.14 -17.52 19.68
N ALA A 368 2.35 -18.08 19.61
CA ALA A 368 2.55 -19.52 19.56
C ALA A 368 2.15 -20.19 20.89
N HIS A 369 2.51 -19.58 22.02
CA HIS A 369 2.09 -20.05 23.35
C HIS A 369 0.57 -20.07 23.49
N THR A 370 -0.11 -18.98 23.11
CA THR A 370 -1.58 -18.91 23.16
C THR A 370 -2.23 -19.95 22.25
N ALA A 371 -1.65 -20.19 21.06
CA ALA A 371 -2.14 -21.23 20.16
C ALA A 371 -2.02 -22.63 20.79
N ALA A 372 -0.89 -22.91 21.45
CA ALA A 372 -0.69 -24.18 22.14
C ALA A 372 -1.66 -24.37 23.32
N GLU A 373 -1.76 -23.39 24.22
CA GLU A 373 -2.62 -23.45 25.41
C GLU A 373 -4.11 -23.58 25.07
N LEU A 374 -4.55 -23.00 23.95
CA LEU A 374 -5.95 -23.05 23.51
C LEU A 374 -6.23 -24.14 22.47
N GLY A 375 -5.24 -24.96 22.09
CA GLY A 375 -5.39 -26.00 21.07
C GLY A 375 -5.76 -25.46 19.68
N LEU A 376 -5.24 -24.30 19.31
CA LEU A 376 -5.44 -23.67 18.00
C LEU A 376 -4.52 -24.29 16.95
N SER A 377 -4.90 -24.19 15.68
CA SER A 377 -4.17 -24.79 14.56
C SER A 377 -2.77 -24.23 14.37
N ASP A 378 -2.60 -22.93 14.61
CA ASP A 378 -1.38 -22.22 14.25
C ASP A 378 -1.21 -20.89 15.02
N ARG A 379 0.04 -20.40 14.98
CA ARG A 379 0.47 -19.12 15.55
C ARG A 379 -0.31 -17.91 15.00
N GLY A 380 -0.68 -17.92 13.72
CA GLY A 380 -1.44 -16.84 13.08
C GLY A 380 -2.84 -16.71 13.67
N THR A 381 -3.51 -17.82 13.91
CA THR A 381 -4.79 -17.86 14.63
C THR A 381 -4.64 -17.29 16.05
N GLY A 382 -3.57 -17.67 16.78
CA GLY A 382 -3.25 -17.07 18.08
C GLY A 382 -3.06 -15.55 18.03
N LYS A 383 -2.31 -15.05 17.03
CA LYS A 383 -2.13 -13.60 16.78
C LYS A 383 -3.46 -12.89 16.59
N ASN A 384 -4.34 -13.44 15.74
CA ASN A 384 -5.63 -12.81 15.43
C ASN A 384 -6.54 -12.69 16.66
N LEU A 385 -6.51 -13.67 17.57
CA LEU A 385 -7.25 -13.57 18.83
C LEU A 385 -6.76 -12.40 19.68
N TRP A 386 -5.44 -12.24 19.81
CA TRP A 386 -4.84 -11.16 20.59
C TRP A 386 -5.17 -9.78 20.04
N PHE A 387 -4.96 -9.56 18.74
CA PHE A 387 -5.28 -8.26 18.13
C PHE A 387 -6.77 -7.94 18.22
N GLY A 388 -7.64 -8.92 17.99
CA GLY A 388 -9.09 -8.74 18.10
C GLY A 388 -9.52 -8.41 19.53
N ALA A 389 -9.02 -9.12 20.54
CA ALA A 389 -9.46 -8.90 21.92
C ALA A 389 -8.80 -7.69 22.61
N PHE A 390 -7.48 -7.55 22.51
CA PHE A 390 -6.70 -6.58 23.29
C PHE A 390 -7.01 -5.13 22.92
N PHE A 391 -7.25 -4.86 21.63
CA PHE A 391 -7.55 -3.53 21.09
C PHE A 391 -9.04 -3.22 20.99
N SER A 392 -9.91 -4.12 21.47
CA SER A 392 -11.35 -3.92 21.43
C SER A 392 -11.88 -3.16 22.64
N MET A 393 -13.09 -2.65 22.52
CA MET A 393 -13.83 -2.00 23.61
C MET A 393 -14.63 -3.01 24.45
N PRO A 394 -15.23 -2.59 25.58
CA PRO A 394 -16.14 -3.45 26.33
C PRO A 394 -17.30 -3.91 25.45
N GLY A 395 -17.61 -5.21 25.49
CA GLY A 395 -18.69 -5.81 24.69
C GLY A 395 -18.28 -6.27 23.29
N GLU A 396 -17.11 -5.86 22.79
CA GLU A 396 -16.55 -6.34 21.53
C GLU A 396 -15.69 -7.60 21.74
N PHE A 397 -15.69 -8.52 20.78
CA PHE A 397 -14.86 -9.75 20.81
C PHE A 397 -15.00 -10.59 22.10
N GLU A 398 -16.14 -10.54 22.78
CA GLU A 398 -16.32 -11.19 24.09
C GLU A 398 -16.07 -12.71 24.06
N HIS A 399 -16.42 -13.39 22.98
CA HIS A 399 -16.10 -14.81 22.82
C HIS A 399 -14.59 -15.07 22.82
N THR A 400 -13.81 -14.21 22.17
CA THR A 400 -12.34 -14.29 22.18
C THR A 400 -11.79 -13.95 23.56
N LYS A 401 -12.30 -12.90 24.22
CA LYS A 401 -11.87 -12.53 25.58
C LYS A 401 -12.14 -13.66 26.58
N GLN A 402 -13.30 -14.32 26.49
CA GLN A 402 -13.64 -15.47 27.33
C GLN A 402 -12.62 -16.62 27.19
N LYS A 403 -12.05 -16.84 26.00
CA LYS A 403 -11.00 -17.85 25.79
C LYS A 403 -9.65 -17.45 26.41
N LEU A 404 -9.33 -16.16 26.41
CA LEU A 404 -8.04 -15.65 26.90
C LEU A 404 -8.02 -15.36 28.41
N ARG A 405 -9.17 -15.04 29.04
CA ARG A 405 -9.30 -14.79 30.49
C ARG A 405 -8.75 -15.92 31.37
N PRO A 406 -8.92 -17.23 31.06
CA PRO A 406 -8.28 -18.30 31.81
C PRO A 406 -6.75 -18.19 31.87
N LEU A 407 -6.10 -17.69 30.82
CA LEU A 407 -4.64 -17.52 30.76
C LEU A 407 -4.21 -16.26 31.50
N TYR A 408 -4.87 -15.12 31.22
CA TYR A 408 -4.35 -13.80 31.58
C TYR A 408 -5.29 -12.93 32.45
N GLY A 409 -6.28 -13.55 33.07
CA GLY A 409 -7.11 -12.92 34.10
C GLY A 409 -7.87 -11.71 33.58
N THR A 410 -7.80 -10.62 34.34
CA THR A 410 -8.52 -9.35 34.08
C THR A 410 -7.84 -8.45 33.04
N LEU A 411 -6.71 -8.88 32.45
CA LEU A 411 -5.94 -8.12 31.46
C LEU A 411 -6.82 -7.45 30.40
N LEU A 412 -7.68 -8.23 29.76
CA LEU A 412 -8.50 -7.77 28.63
C LEU A 412 -9.66 -6.87 29.08
N ASP A 413 -10.10 -6.98 30.34
CA ASP A 413 -11.15 -6.12 30.88
C ASP A 413 -10.58 -4.71 31.13
N VAL A 414 -9.35 -4.64 31.66
CA VAL A 414 -8.62 -3.39 31.88
C VAL A 414 -8.32 -2.68 30.57
N THR A 415 -7.74 -3.40 29.58
CA THR A 415 -7.43 -2.77 28.28
C THR A 415 -8.69 -2.37 27.52
N SER A 416 -9.77 -3.15 27.62
CA SER A 416 -11.06 -2.79 27.03
C SER A 416 -11.60 -1.49 27.62
N ALA A 417 -11.55 -1.32 28.94
CA ALA A 417 -12.01 -0.10 29.60
C ALA A 417 -11.25 1.16 29.11
N LEU A 418 -9.95 1.03 28.86
CA LEU A 418 -9.11 2.11 28.33
C LEU A 418 -9.38 2.41 26.85
N ASN A 419 -9.79 1.42 26.06
CA ASN A 419 -10.18 1.62 24.66
C ASN A 419 -11.61 2.15 24.50
N GLY A 420 -12.46 1.83 25.47
CA GLY A 420 -13.87 2.24 25.51
C GLY A 420 -14.06 3.76 25.57
N PRO A 421 -15.31 4.22 25.37
CA PRO A 421 -15.65 5.63 25.47
C PRO A 421 -15.35 6.19 26.87
N GLY A 422 -15.08 7.49 26.92
CA GLY A 422 -15.03 8.23 28.18
C GLY A 422 -16.41 8.36 28.83
N GLU A 423 -16.45 8.81 30.08
CA GLU A 423 -17.71 9.13 30.74
C GLU A 423 -18.47 10.21 29.96
N GLY A 424 -19.68 9.88 29.49
CA GLY A 424 -20.50 10.78 28.68
C GLY A 424 -20.15 10.82 27.19
N ASP A 425 -19.19 10.03 26.73
CA ASP A 425 -18.84 9.89 25.31
C ASP A 425 -19.43 8.60 24.71
N THR A 426 -19.62 8.59 23.40
CA THR A 426 -19.98 7.41 22.62
C THR A 426 -18.84 6.92 21.73
N GLU A 427 -17.81 7.75 21.49
CA GLU A 427 -16.69 7.42 20.62
C GLU A 427 -15.58 6.66 21.35
N LYS A 428 -14.88 5.78 20.62
CA LYS A 428 -13.76 5.02 21.18
C LYS A 428 -12.60 5.95 21.51
N ARG A 429 -12.06 5.88 22.73
CA ARG A 429 -10.84 6.64 23.06
C ARG A 429 -9.59 6.02 22.46
N ASN A 430 -9.57 4.69 22.27
CA ASN A 430 -8.44 3.97 21.69
C ASN A 430 -7.10 4.27 22.40
N LEU A 431 -7.12 4.43 23.73
CA LEU A 431 -5.93 4.85 24.48
C LEU A 431 -4.81 3.80 24.42
N MET A 432 -5.13 2.50 24.51
CA MET A 432 -4.09 1.46 24.41
C MET A 432 -3.36 1.47 23.07
N PRO A 433 -4.03 1.32 21.91
CA PRO A 433 -3.31 1.34 20.63
C PRO A 433 -2.60 2.68 20.40
N MET A 434 -3.13 3.80 20.87
CA MET A 434 -2.43 5.10 20.79
C MET A 434 -1.12 5.08 21.59
N MET A 435 -1.18 4.72 22.89
CA MET A 435 -0.01 4.69 23.78
C MET A 435 1.08 3.75 23.25
N LEU A 436 0.70 2.57 22.76
CA LEU A 436 1.68 1.60 22.23
C LEU A 436 2.34 2.09 20.95
N GLN A 437 1.61 2.72 20.04
CA GLN A 437 2.21 3.28 18.82
C GLN A 437 3.15 4.46 19.13
N ARG A 438 2.79 5.28 20.12
CA ARG A 438 3.65 6.38 20.59
C ARG A 438 4.92 5.85 21.26
N LEU A 439 4.79 4.85 22.13
CA LEU A 439 5.94 4.22 22.76
C LEU A 439 6.86 3.57 21.72
N GLU A 440 6.28 2.85 20.75
CA GLU A 440 7.01 2.28 19.61
C GLU A 440 7.79 3.35 18.85
N GLN A 441 7.15 4.48 18.53
CA GLN A 441 7.81 5.56 17.79
C GLN A 441 8.95 6.21 18.60
N GLN A 442 8.77 6.43 19.90
CA GLN A 442 9.83 6.97 20.75
C GLN A 442 11.04 6.04 20.80
N LEU A 443 10.82 4.73 20.90
CA LEU A 443 11.90 3.76 20.93
C LEU A 443 12.53 3.57 19.54
N ILE A 444 11.75 3.37 18.48
CA ILE A 444 12.28 2.99 17.16
C ILE A 444 12.78 4.21 16.38
N ILE A 445 11.99 5.29 16.29
CA ILE A 445 12.33 6.45 15.46
C ILE A 445 13.24 7.41 16.23
N GLU A 446 12.83 7.83 17.43
CA GLU A 446 13.58 8.82 18.21
C GLU A 446 14.77 8.19 18.98
N GLY A 447 14.73 6.88 19.21
CA GLY A 447 15.81 6.11 19.83
C GLY A 447 16.72 5.47 18.79
N VAL A 448 16.31 4.33 18.23
CA VAL A 448 17.19 3.51 17.37
C VAL A 448 17.60 4.23 16.09
N ALA A 449 16.64 4.76 15.34
CA ALA A 449 16.93 5.42 14.07
C ALA A 449 17.75 6.70 14.25
N ALA A 450 17.45 7.52 15.27
CA ALA A 450 18.25 8.70 15.59
C ALA A 450 19.72 8.34 15.86
N ARG A 451 19.99 7.31 16.66
CA ARG A 451 21.36 6.83 16.94
C ARG A 451 22.09 6.37 15.70
N LEU A 452 21.40 5.63 14.81
CA LEU A 452 21.99 5.19 13.54
C LEU A 452 22.37 6.39 12.66
N LEU A 453 21.49 7.39 12.58
CA LEU A 453 21.75 8.62 11.84
C LEU A 453 22.92 9.42 12.41
N ASP A 454 23.00 9.55 13.73
CA ASP A 454 24.11 10.24 14.42
C ASP A 454 25.45 9.53 14.20
N ALA A 455 25.41 8.19 14.09
CA ALA A 455 26.58 7.37 13.76
C ALA A 455 26.92 7.36 12.25
N GLY A 456 26.14 8.04 11.41
CA GLY A 456 26.32 8.05 9.95
C GLY A 456 26.00 6.72 9.28
N ILE A 457 25.17 5.89 9.91
CA ILE A 457 24.77 4.58 9.38
C ILE A 457 23.51 4.76 8.53
N GLY A 458 23.60 4.37 7.27
CA GLY A 458 22.49 4.36 6.33
C GLY A 458 22.95 4.01 4.91
N PRO A 459 22.01 3.85 3.96
CA PRO A 459 20.57 4.04 4.13
C PRO A 459 19.89 2.88 4.88
N PHE A 460 18.78 3.18 5.54
CA PHE A 460 17.89 2.19 6.16
C PHE A 460 16.45 2.71 6.15
N ALA A 461 15.48 1.82 6.37
CA ALA A 461 14.08 2.18 6.55
C ALA A 461 13.50 1.58 7.82
N THR A 462 12.52 2.26 8.40
CA THR A 462 11.73 1.73 9.50
C THR A 462 10.35 1.35 8.99
N ILE A 463 9.89 0.14 9.31
CA ILE A 463 8.52 -0.29 9.05
C ILE A 463 7.92 -0.71 10.38
N HIS A 464 7.21 0.22 11.03
CA HIS A 464 6.69 0.04 12.38
C HIS A 464 7.80 -0.32 13.38
N ASP A 465 7.74 -1.53 13.93
CA ASP A 465 8.66 -2.15 14.89
C ASP A 465 9.88 -2.83 14.25
N SER A 466 10.09 -2.63 12.94
CA SER A 466 11.20 -3.23 12.21
C SER A 466 12.13 -2.21 11.55
N ILE A 467 13.40 -2.58 11.42
CA ILE A 467 14.45 -1.81 10.74
C ILE A 467 15.01 -2.63 9.59
N HIS A 468 14.97 -2.06 8.40
CA HIS A 468 15.44 -2.66 7.15
C HIS A 468 16.74 -1.97 6.70
N THR A 469 17.83 -2.73 6.58
CA THR A 469 19.17 -2.22 6.27
C THR A 469 19.97 -3.22 5.42
N ASN A 470 21.24 -2.97 5.14
CA ASN A 470 22.15 -3.94 4.51
C ASN A 470 22.70 -4.92 5.56
N ALA A 471 23.14 -6.11 5.12
CA ALA A 471 23.69 -7.13 6.02
C ALA A 471 24.88 -6.64 6.85
N THR A 472 25.71 -5.74 6.31
CA THR A 472 26.91 -5.22 6.97
C THR A 472 26.61 -4.25 8.12
N SER A 473 25.39 -3.68 8.17
CA SER A 473 24.96 -2.75 9.21
C SER A 473 24.13 -3.40 10.32
N VAL A 474 23.79 -4.69 10.20
CA VAL A 474 22.93 -5.40 11.16
C VAL A 474 23.45 -5.30 12.59
N ASP A 475 24.75 -5.52 12.81
CA ASP A 475 25.35 -5.44 14.15
C ASP A 475 25.23 -4.04 14.77
N ALA A 476 25.31 -3.00 13.94
CA ALA A 476 25.14 -1.63 14.39
C ALA A 476 23.68 -1.31 14.72
N VAL A 477 22.72 -1.87 13.97
CA VAL A 477 21.29 -1.80 14.31
C VAL A 477 20.99 -2.52 15.62
N ILE A 478 21.56 -3.71 15.83
CA ILE A 478 21.42 -4.47 17.09
C ILE A 478 21.98 -3.64 18.25
N SER A 479 23.16 -3.07 18.09
CA SER A 479 23.80 -2.23 19.12
C SER A 479 22.96 -0.99 19.43
N ALA A 480 22.42 -0.31 18.42
CA ALA A 480 21.56 0.85 18.59
C ALA A 480 20.23 0.49 19.29
N LEU A 481 19.65 -0.67 18.96
CA LEU A 481 18.45 -1.20 19.65
C LEU A 481 18.74 -1.47 21.13
N GLN A 482 19.81 -2.22 21.42
CA GLN A 482 20.20 -2.55 22.79
C GLN A 482 20.48 -1.30 23.62
N ALA A 483 21.23 -0.35 23.08
CA ALA A 483 21.54 0.91 23.74
C ALA A 483 20.27 1.74 24.00
N THR A 484 19.36 1.81 23.03
CA THR A 484 18.10 2.56 23.19
C THR A 484 17.24 2.02 24.33
N TYR A 485 17.03 0.71 24.38
CA TYR A 485 16.25 0.10 25.45
C TYR A 485 16.94 0.20 26.81
N THR A 486 18.26 -0.02 26.85
CA THR A 486 19.06 0.09 28.08
C THR A 486 19.03 1.51 28.64
N ASP A 487 19.23 2.53 27.80
CA ASP A 487 19.22 3.94 28.20
C ASP A 487 17.81 4.39 28.63
N ALA A 488 16.76 3.77 28.08
CA ALA A 488 15.38 3.96 28.52
C ALA A 488 15.03 3.24 29.83
N GLY A 489 15.96 2.45 30.40
CA GLY A 489 15.71 1.63 31.58
C GLY A 489 14.71 0.49 31.32
N LEU A 490 14.58 0.03 30.08
CA LEU A 490 13.66 -1.03 29.68
C LEU A 490 14.44 -2.31 29.31
N PRO A 491 13.90 -3.51 29.60
CA PRO A 491 14.48 -4.75 29.10
C PRO A 491 14.52 -4.77 27.57
N VAL A 492 15.65 -5.17 26.98
CA VAL A 492 15.76 -5.35 25.52
C VAL A 492 14.82 -6.48 25.09
N PRO A 493 13.93 -6.27 24.11
CA PRO A 493 12.99 -7.29 23.67
C PRO A 493 13.69 -8.39 22.85
N THR A 494 13.08 -9.57 22.73
CA THR A 494 13.50 -10.54 21.72
C THR A 494 13.21 -9.99 20.32
N PHE A 495 14.14 -10.15 19.39
CA PHE A 495 13.97 -9.74 18.00
C PHE A 495 14.47 -10.82 17.05
N LYS A 496 14.02 -10.73 15.80
CA LYS A 496 14.40 -11.61 14.71
C LYS A 496 15.26 -10.82 13.76
N VAL A 497 16.31 -11.45 13.26
CA VAL A 497 17.13 -10.95 12.16
C VAL A 497 16.82 -11.82 10.94
N GLU A 498 16.41 -11.21 9.84
CA GLU A 498 16.23 -11.90 8.56
C GLU A 498 17.28 -11.38 7.57
N THR A 499 18.08 -12.28 7.01
CA THR A 499 19.14 -11.98 6.02
C THR A 499 19.04 -12.95 4.85
N GLU A 500 19.48 -12.54 3.68
CA GLU A 500 19.60 -13.42 2.51
C GLU A 500 20.94 -14.16 2.53
N ASP A 501 20.92 -15.47 2.26
CA ASP A 501 22.13 -16.29 2.14
C ASP A 501 22.77 -16.22 0.75
N GLU A 502 23.89 -16.92 0.56
CA GLU A 502 24.61 -16.96 -0.74
C GLU A 502 23.78 -17.54 -1.89
N GLN A 503 22.70 -18.28 -1.59
CA GLN A 503 21.79 -18.88 -2.57
C GLN A 503 20.52 -18.06 -2.81
N GLY A 504 20.39 -16.92 -2.14
CA GLY A 504 19.22 -16.05 -2.23
C GLY A 504 18.06 -16.45 -1.32
N ALA A 505 18.28 -17.39 -0.38
CA ALA A 505 17.26 -17.81 0.56
C ALA A 505 17.31 -16.96 1.84
N PHE A 506 16.13 -16.57 2.34
CA PHE A 506 16.03 -15.81 3.58
C PHE A 506 16.23 -16.72 4.80
N ILE A 507 17.30 -16.47 5.54
CA ILE A 507 17.57 -17.07 6.84
C ILE A 507 16.96 -16.18 7.92
N LYS A 508 16.23 -16.80 8.85
CA LYS A 508 15.66 -16.12 10.02
C LYS A 508 16.38 -16.60 11.27
N GLN A 509 17.01 -15.69 11.98
CA GLN A 509 17.66 -15.96 13.26
C GLN A 509 16.92 -15.23 14.38
N LEU A 510 16.44 -15.99 15.36
CA LEU A 510 15.92 -15.40 16.59
C LEU A 510 17.09 -15.04 17.49
N ILE A 511 17.16 -13.78 17.91
CA ILE A 511 18.15 -13.30 18.87
C ILE A 511 17.44 -13.08 20.19
N GLU A 512 17.77 -13.92 21.16
CA GLU A 512 17.43 -13.68 22.56
C GLU A 512 18.56 -12.84 23.15
N PRO A 513 18.32 -11.57 23.53
CA PRO A 513 19.31 -10.79 24.24
C PRO A 513 19.78 -11.62 25.42
N ALA A 514 21.09 -11.78 25.59
CA ALA A 514 21.62 -12.52 26.72
C ALA A 514 20.92 -11.99 27.98
N ALA A 515 20.32 -12.87 28.79
CA ALA A 515 19.68 -12.50 30.06
C ALA A 515 20.65 -11.80 31.05
N ALA A 516 21.92 -11.66 30.65
CA ALA A 516 22.98 -10.90 31.27
C ALA A 516 22.72 -9.38 31.18
N LEU A 517 21.97 -8.83 32.13
CA LEU A 517 22.33 -7.60 32.88
C LEU A 517 21.27 -7.15 33.90
N VAL A 518 20.04 -7.66 33.88
CA VAL A 518 19.00 -7.20 34.83
C VAL A 518 19.12 -7.87 36.21
N ALA A 519 19.75 -9.05 36.30
CA ALA A 519 19.96 -9.73 37.59
C ALA A 519 20.92 -8.98 38.55
N VAL A 520 21.71 -8.02 38.06
CA VAL A 520 22.70 -7.32 38.89
C VAL A 520 22.07 -6.20 39.74
N GLN A 521 20.99 -5.54 39.28
CA GLN A 521 20.37 -4.46 40.07
C GLN A 521 19.38 -4.96 41.14
N ALA A 522 18.57 -5.99 40.84
CA ALA A 522 17.65 -6.57 41.82
C ALA A 522 18.40 -7.23 43.01
N SER A 523 19.64 -7.68 42.80
CA SER A 523 20.49 -8.23 43.86
C SER A 523 21.12 -7.14 44.75
N ILE A 524 21.30 -5.91 44.23
CA ILE A 524 21.93 -4.81 44.97
C ILE A 524 20.91 -4.11 45.89
N GLU A 525 19.65 -3.97 45.48
CA GLU A 525 18.62 -3.35 46.34
C GLU A 525 18.22 -4.25 47.52
N VAL A 526 18.25 -5.57 47.36
CA VAL A 526 17.97 -6.51 48.48
C VAL A 526 19.10 -6.54 49.52
N ILE A 527 20.33 -6.17 49.15
CA ILE A 527 21.47 -6.11 50.08
C ILE A 527 21.54 -4.76 50.82
N VAL A 528 20.97 -3.69 50.27
CA VAL A 528 21.02 -2.35 50.90
C VAL A 528 19.76 -2.03 51.74
N ALA A 529 18.66 -2.77 51.54
CA ALA A 529 17.41 -2.56 52.28
C ALA A 529 17.27 -3.37 53.60
N ASN A 530 18.31 -4.08 54.05
CA ASN A 530 18.37 -4.70 55.37
C ASN A 530 19.62 -4.23 56.14
N PRO A 531 19.53 -3.16 56.94
CA PRO A 531 20.52 -2.88 57.97
C PRO A 531 20.51 -3.92 59.10
#